data_AF-A0A8T4LWG1-F1
#
_entry.id   AF-A0A8T4LWG1-F1
#
_cell.length_a   1.000
_cell.length_b   1.000
_cell.length_c   1.000
_cell.angle_alpha   90.00
_cell.angle_beta   90.00
_cell.angle_gamma   90.00
#
_symmetry.space_group_name_H-M   'P 1'
#
loop_
_entity.id
_entity.type
_entity.pdbx_description
1 polymer ?
#
loop_
_entity_poly.entity_id
_entity_poly.type
_entity_poly.pdbx_seq_one_letter_code
_entity_poly.pdbx_strand_id
1 'polypeptide(L)'
;MVLGILILVAAIFLLIVFISKNQTFQSKFMHIIIGTLIMFLVFSVGYVFIISDIKLSSFDNLLIFSKAYFSWLSHLAKNTGKVAGYVINQNWGVNETASDIIK
;
A
#
# COMPACT_ATOMS: atom_id res chain seq x y z
N MET A 1 9.52 1.00 22.06
CA MET A 1 9.09 0.05 21.01
C MET A 1 7.56 -0.13 21.01
N VAL A 2 6.96 -0.60 22.10
CA VAL A 2 5.50 -0.78 22.23
C VAL A 2 4.71 0.54 22.10
N LEU A 3 5.23 1.64 22.68
CA LEU A 3 4.55 2.94 22.66
C LEU A 3 4.41 3.54 21.25
N GLY A 4 5.45 3.41 20.41
CA GLY A 4 5.43 3.94 19.03
C GLY A 4 4.49 3.16 18.12
N ILE A 5 4.41 1.85 18.30
CA ILE A 5 3.47 0.99 17.58
C ILE A 5 2.03 1.32 18.01
N LEU A 6 1.78 1.54 19.30
CA LEU A 6 0.47 1.96 19.81
C LEU A 6 0.01 3.29 19.23
N ILE A 7 0.91 4.28 19.12
CA ILE A 7 0.61 5.58 18.51
C ILE A 7 0.26 5.43 17.03
N LEU A 8 1.00 4.59 16.31
CA LEU A 8 0.75 4.34 14.89
C LEU A 8 -0.60 3.63 14.67
N VAL A 9 -0.92 2.62 15.50
CA VAL A 9 -2.22 1.94 15.48
C VAL A 9 -3.36 2.91 15.82
N ALA A 10 -3.17 3.78 16.82
CA ALA A 10 -4.16 4.79 17.18
C ALA A 10 -4.39 5.82 16.07
N ALA A 11 -3.31 6.28 15.41
CA ALA A 11 -3.40 7.21 14.28
C ALA A 11 -4.15 6.59 13.10
N ILE A 12 -3.88 5.32 12.79
CA ILE A 12 -4.58 4.57 11.74
C ILE A 12 -6.06 4.37 12.10
N PHE A 13 -6.36 4.02 13.34
CA PHE A 13 -7.73 3.88 13.83
C PHE A 13 -8.51 5.20 13.73
N LEU A 14 -7.91 6.33 14.12
CA LEU A 14 -8.52 7.65 13.97
C LEU A 14 -8.78 8.01 12.50
N LEU A 15 -7.86 7.64 11.61
CA LEU A 15 -8.00 7.88 10.17
C LEU A 15 -9.16 7.05 9.57
N ILE A 16 -9.36 5.81 10.03
CA ILE A 16 -10.53 4.99 9.68
C ILE A 16 -11.82 5.67 10.14
N VAL A 17 -11.89 6.06 11.41
CA VAL A 17 -13.07 6.69 12.00
C VAL A 17 -13.41 7.99 11.26
N PHE A 18 -12.39 8.78 10.91
CA PHE A 18 -12.57 10.02 10.16
C PHE A 18 -13.15 9.77 8.76
N ILE A 19 -12.61 8.80 8.01
CA ILE A 19 -13.10 8.48 6.66
C ILE A 19 -14.51 7.89 6.71
N SER A 20 -14.80 6.99 7.66
CA SER A 20 -16.13 6.37 7.81
C SER A 20 -17.23 7.38 8.12
N LYS A 21 -16.90 8.49 8.78
CA LYS A 21 -17.86 9.56 9.10
C LYS A 21 -18.19 10.45 7.90
N ASN A 22 -17.36 10.41 6.86
CA ASN A 22 -17.55 11.23 5.66
C ASN A 22 -18.53 10.55 4.70
N GLN A 23 -19.65 11.21 4.40
CA GLN A 23 -20.77 10.61 3.63
C GLN A 23 -20.38 10.12 2.23
N THR A 24 -19.34 10.71 1.62
CA THR A 24 -18.82 10.33 0.30
C THR A 24 -18.25 8.90 0.26
N PHE A 25 -17.83 8.34 1.40
CA PHE A 25 -17.18 7.02 1.49
C PHE A 25 -18.09 5.94 2.08
N GLN A 26 -19.41 6.18 2.19
CA GLN A 26 -20.33 5.24 2.83
C GLN A 26 -20.62 3.95 2.05
N SER A 27 -20.13 3.81 0.81
CA SER A 27 -20.32 2.56 0.07
C SER A 27 -19.56 1.41 0.75
N LYS A 28 -20.20 0.23 0.84
CA LYS A 28 -19.57 -0.97 1.42
C LYS A 28 -18.25 -1.32 0.71
N PHE A 29 -18.17 -1.03 -0.58
CA PHE A 29 -16.96 -1.22 -1.40
C PHE A 29 -15.81 -0.30 -0.98
N MET A 30 -16.09 0.98 -0.69
CA MET A 30 -15.06 1.92 -0.24
C MET A 30 -14.45 1.48 1.09
N HIS A 31 -15.26 0.97 2.02
CA HIS A 31 -14.75 0.43 3.29
C HIS A 31 -13.75 -0.72 3.08
N ILE A 32 -14.01 -1.61 2.12
CA ILE A 32 -13.09 -2.71 1.78
C ILE A 32 -11.78 -2.16 1.19
N ILE A 33 -11.86 -1.19 0.28
CA ILE A 33 -10.66 -0.56 -0.29
C ILE A 33 -9.82 0.10 0.80
N ILE A 34 -10.46 0.91 1.66
CA ILE A 34 -9.78 1.61 2.74
C ILE A 34 -9.14 0.62 3.72
N GLY A 35 -9.89 -0.42 4.13
CA GLY A 35 -9.37 -1.47 5.00
C GLY A 35 -8.17 -2.20 4.39
N THR A 36 -8.23 -2.51 3.10
CA THR A 36 -7.13 -3.15 2.35
C THR A 36 -5.91 -2.23 2.27
N LEU A 37 -6.11 -0.95 1.98
CA LEU A 37 -5.04 0.04 1.88
C LEU A 37 -4.34 0.24 3.23
N ILE A 38 -5.11 0.24 4.31
CA ILE A 38 -4.58 0.36 5.67
C ILE A 38 -3.79 -0.88 6.05
N MET A 39 -4.33 -2.08 5.80
CA MET A 39 -3.60 -3.33 6.03
C MET A 39 -2.28 -3.32 5.25
N PHE A 40 -2.30 -2.94 3.98
CA PHE A 40 -1.10 -2.77 3.16
C PHE A 40 -0.09 -1.80 3.78
N LEU A 41 -0.53 -0.64 4.28
CA LEU A 41 0.35 0.33 4.94
C LEU A 41 0.94 -0.23 6.25
N VAL A 42 0.14 -0.86 7.11
CA VAL A 42 0.61 -1.43 8.37
C VAL A 42 1.65 -2.52 8.12
N PHE A 43 1.34 -3.46 7.24
CA PHE A 43 2.26 -4.56 6.94
C PHE A 43 3.53 -4.06 6.24
N SER A 44 3.44 -3.10 5.33
CA SER A 44 4.62 -2.57 4.64
C SER A 44 5.52 -1.77 5.56
N VAL A 45 4.97 -0.88 6.39
CA VAL A 45 5.72 -0.13 7.41
C VAL A 45 6.36 -1.08 8.42
N GLY A 46 5.60 -2.07 8.91
CA GLY A 46 6.11 -3.09 9.83
C GLY A 46 7.25 -3.91 9.23
N TYR A 47 7.11 -4.33 7.98
CA TYR A 47 8.15 -5.05 7.24
C TYR A 47 9.43 -4.21 7.14
N VAL A 48 9.33 -2.97 6.64
CA VAL A 48 10.48 -2.06 6.50
C VAL A 48 11.14 -1.79 7.85
N PHE A 49 10.35 -1.63 8.91
CA PHE A 49 10.87 -1.41 10.27
C PHE A 49 11.70 -2.59 10.75
N ILE A 50 11.23 -3.83 10.55
CA ILE A 50 11.95 -5.04 10.95
C ILE A 50 13.26 -5.20 10.15
N ILE A 51 13.24 -4.99 8.83
CA ILE A 51 14.42 -5.22 7.98
C ILE A 51 15.47 -4.11 8.09
N SER A 52 15.07 -2.89 8.48
CA SER A 52 15.98 -1.74 8.52
C SER A 52 16.77 -1.64 9.83
N ASP A 53 16.35 -2.35 10.89
CA ASP A 53 16.93 -2.31 12.24
C ASP A 53 17.09 -0.87 12.81
N ILE A 54 16.22 0.05 12.35
CA ILE A 54 16.27 1.47 12.75
C ILE A 54 15.51 1.66 14.07
N LYS A 55 16.19 2.21 15.07
CA LYS A 55 15.57 2.63 16.32
C LYS A 55 14.93 4.02 16.17
N LEU A 56 13.61 4.10 16.24
CA LEU A 56 12.85 5.37 16.20
C LEU A 56 12.93 6.14 17.53
N SER A 57 14.14 6.48 17.97
CA SER A 57 14.40 7.21 19.23
C SER A 57 14.68 8.70 19.03
N SER A 58 14.92 9.15 17.79
CA SER A 58 15.18 10.54 17.45
C SER A 58 14.50 10.92 16.14
N PHE A 59 14.34 12.22 15.92
CA PHE A 59 13.81 12.76 14.67
C PHE A 59 14.68 12.38 13.47
N ASP A 60 16.01 12.37 13.63
CA ASP A 60 16.94 11.94 12.58
C ASP A 60 16.70 10.48 12.18
N ASN A 61 16.48 9.59 13.16
CA ASN A 61 16.19 8.19 12.88
C ASN A 61 14.83 8.02 12.19
N LEU A 62 13.86 8.90 12.46
CA LEU A 62 12.58 8.92 11.75
C LEU A 62 12.75 9.36 10.29
N LEU A 63 13.62 10.33 10.00
CA LEU A 63 13.95 10.73 8.62
C LEU A 63 14.67 9.61 7.86
N ILE A 64 15.62 8.93 8.51
CA ILE A 64 16.33 7.79 7.91
C ILE A 64 15.33 6.65 7.61
N PHE A 65 14.46 6.33 8.56
CA PHE A 65 13.39 5.35 8.36
C PHE A 65 12.45 5.72 7.20
N SER A 66 12.02 6.98 7.15
CA SER A 66 11.14 7.47 6.07
C SER A 66 11.80 7.33 4.70
N LYS A 67 13.08 7.68 4.58
CA LYS A 67 13.85 7.46 3.35
C LYS A 67 13.93 5.98 2.98
N ALA A 68 14.18 5.09 3.95
CA ALA A 68 14.21 3.66 3.72
C ALA A 68 12.85 3.13 3.23
N TYR A 69 11.75 3.56 3.85
CA TYR A 69 10.39 3.20 3.44
C TYR A 69 10.07 3.64 2.01
N PHE A 70 10.35 4.91 1.66
CA PHE A 70 10.11 5.40 0.29
C PHE A 70 11.03 4.74 -0.74
N SER A 71 12.26 4.39 -0.37
CA SER A 71 13.16 3.61 -1.23
C SER A 71 12.57 2.23 -1.51
N TRP A 72 12.13 1.51 -0.47
CA TRP A 72 11.47 0.21 -0.62
C TRP A 72 10.20 0.32 -1.48
N LEU A 73 9.38 1.35 -1.26
CA LEU A 73 8.17 1.60 -2.05
C LEU A 73 8.49 1.86 -3.53
N SER A 74 9.57 2.60 -3.82
CA SER A 74 10.03 2.82 -5.19
C SER A 74 10.46 1.52 -5.87
N HIS A 75 11.15 0.62 -5.15
CA HIS A 75 11.49 -0.70 -5.67
C HIS A 75 10.25 -1.56 -5.95
N LEU A 76 9.25 -1.52 -5.06
CA LEU A 76 7.98 -2.20 -5.28
C LEU A 76 7.30 -1.68 -6.56
N ALA A 77 7.20 -0.36 -6.74
CA ALA A 77 6.61 0.24 -7.94
C ALA A 77 7.36 -0.16 -9.23
N LYS A 78 8.70 -0.16 -9.20
CA LYS A 78 9.53 -0.60 -10.34
C LYS A 78 9.29 -2.07 -10.68
N ASN A 79 9.19 -2.94 -9.67
CA ASN A 79 8.93 -4.36 -9.88
C ASN A 79 7.52 -4.62 -10.41
N THR A 80 6.51 -3.93 -9.87
CA THR A 80 5.15 -3.99 -10.39
C THR A 80 5.08 -3.52 -11.84
N GLY A 81 5.79 -2.44 -12.20
CA GLY A 81 5.90 -1.99 -13.59
C GLY A 81 6.51 -3.02 -14.53
N LYS A 82 7.55 -3.75 -14.08
CA LYS A 82 8.15 -4.85 -14.84
C LYS A 82 7.16 -6.02 -15.04
N VAL A 83 6.42 -6.40 -14.01
CA VAL A 83 5.40 -7.45 -14.10
C VAL A 83 4.28 -7.03 -15.05
N ALA A 84 3.78 -5.80 -14.91
CA ALA A 84 2.76 -5.26 -15.80
C ALA A 84 3.24 -5.21 -17.26
N GLY A 85 4.48 -4.75 -17.49
CA GLY A 85 5.09 -4.74 -18.83
C GLY A 85 5.27 -6.15 -19.40
N TYR A 86 5.62 -7.13 -18.57
CA TYR A 86 5.69 -8.54 -19.00
C TYR A 86 4.32 -9.07 -19.43
N VAL A 87 3.26 -8.81 -18.67
CA VAL A 87 1.88 -9.22 -19.01
C VAL A 87 1.43 -8.63 -20.34
N ILE A 88 1.73 -7.34 -20.58
CA ILE A 88 1.44 -6.67 -21.85
C ILE A 88 2.23 -7.31 -22.99
N ASN A 89 3.54 -7.56 -22.81
CA ASN A 89 4.39 -8.19 -23.83
C ASN A 89 3.97 -9.63 -24.16
N GLN A 90 3.37 -10.34 -23.22
CA GLN A 90 2.83 -11.69 -23.44
C GLN A 90 1.44 -11.68 -24.10
N ASN A 91 0.94 -10.51 -24.49
CA ASN A 91 -0.35 -10.32 -25.15
C ASN A 91 -1.51 -11.01 -24.39
N TRP A 92 -1.46 -10.98 -23.05
CA TRP A 92 -2.56 -11.46 -22.18
C TRP A 92 -3.81 -10.55 -22.25
N GLY A 93 -3.85 -9.62 -23.20
CA GLY A 93 -5.03 -8.83 -23.51
C GLY A 93 -6.14 -9.70 -24.10
N VAL A 94 -7.34 -9.12 -24.18
CA VAL A 94 -8.49 -9.79 -24.80
C VAL A 94 -8.15 -10.03 -26.28
N ASN A 95 -8.12 -11.29 -26.70
CA ASN A 95 -7.83 -11.65 -28.07
C ASN A 95 -9.04 -11.26 -28.94
N GLU A 96 -8.96 -10.11 -29.62
CA GLU A 96 -10.05 -9.58 -30.48
C GLU A 96 -10.38 -10.51 -31.67
N THR A 97 -9.51 -11.49 -31.96
CA THR A 97 -9.75 -12.50 -33.00
C THR A 97 -11.02 -13.36 -32.75
N ALA A 98 -11.50 -13.44 -31.51
CA ALA A 98 -12.73 -14.19 -31.20
C ALA A 98 -14.03 -13.38 -31.41
N SER A 99 -13.97 -12.04 -31.52
CA SER A 99 -15.19 -11.23 -31.72
C SER A 99 -15.64 -11.15 -33.18
N ASP A 100 -14.75 -11.41 -34.14
CA ASP A 100 -15.08 -11.41 -35.57
C ASP A 100 -15.66 -12.74 -36.07
N ILE A 101 -15.66 -13.79 -35.23
CA ILE A 101 -16.24 -15.11 -35.57
C ILE A 101 -17.74 -15.19 -35.19
N ILE A 102 -18.26 -14.23 -34.41
CA ILE A 102 -19.65 -14.22 -33.89
C ILE A 102 -20.50 -13.09 -34.53
N LYS A 103 -20.13 -12.60 -35.72
CA LYS A 103 -21.01 -11.75 -36.55
C LYS A 103 -21.50 -12.53 -37.76
#